data_AF-A0A453N1L3-F1
#
_entry.id   AF-A0A453N1L3-F1
#
_cell.length_a   1.000
_cell.length_b   1.000
_cell.length_c   1.000
_cell.angle_alpha   90.00
_cell.angle_beta   90.00
_cell.angle_gamma   90.00
#
_symmetry.space_group_name_H-M   'P 1'
#
loop_
_entity.id
_entity.type
_entity.pdbx_description
1 polymer ?
#
loop_
_entity_poly.entity_id
_entity_poly.type
_entity_poly.pdbx_seq_one_letter_code
_entity_poly.pdbx_strand_id
1 'polypeptide(L)'
;RGNPPLLGFFDPFYFLPTMDPPNRVPNGRFSLCPDGEDWGGIFMPMGSRHGLLLIFHLSRKLLLVSDPFNVDQHRLAVPPGFDLEKAPVSGAVFRAAGDIRHFQVVLVTTETDEQQHTRVIARVYSSETGGWGDCISTPLPSKLPTKSRVDFTIGVLVGHCLYWLLNDRSATSDILDGILEFDLERQILAVKPVPVDIPKKNMCQFQVMRAEGGGLGILFLSNFSAQLWKMETDSDGVASWVLGRTVELDKLLSLNTEEGESLVIQGFAEYNNVVFLRTHTNLFTIQLESLQFKKIFRPNIMTRYHPFESVYAAVDGFLFIYSP
;
A
#
# COMPACT_ATOMS: atom_id res chain seq x y z
N ARG A 1 1.06 12.52 -20.16
CA ARG A 1 2.23 11.98 -19.42
C ARG A 1 1.85 10.56 -19.03
N GLY A 2 2.73 9.57 -19.26
CA GLY A 2 2.46 8.16 -18.91
C GLY A 2 2.71 7.90 -17.43
N ASN A 3 2.21 6.78 -16.92
CA ASN A 3 2.50 6.32 -15.57
C ASN A 3 3.99 5.94 -15.45
N PRO A 4 4.65 6.18 -14.30
CA PRO A 4 6.03 5.76 -14.08
C PRO A 4 6.14 4.23 -14.17
N PRO A 5 7.23 3.66 -14.71
CA PRO A 5 7.39 2.22 -14.80
C PRO A 5 7.58 1.58 -13.41
N LEU A 6 7.11 0.34 -13.27
CA LEU A 6 7.38 -0.51 -12.11
C LEU A 6 8.83 -1.02 -12.15
N LEU A 7 9.67 -0.46 -11.27
CA LEU A 7 11.10 -0.74 -11.24
C LEU A 7 11.41 -2.05 -10.51
N GLY A 8 10.60 -2.34 -9.50
CA GLY A 8 10.73 -3.50 -8.64
C GLY A 8 9.86 -3.36 -7.41
N PHE A 9 10.18 -4.12 -6.38
CA PHE A 9 9.45 -4.12 -5.13
C PHE A 9 10.39 -4.38 -3.95
N PHE A 10 10.08 -3.77 -2.83
CA PHE A 10 10.78 -3.96 -1.57
C PHE A 10 10.10 -5.04 -0.74
N ASP A 11 10.89 -5.95 -0.20
CA ASP A 11 10.54 -6.71 0.99
C ASP A 11 11.34 -6.15 2.20
N PRO A 12 11.15 -6.67 3.42
CA PRO A 12 11.87 -6.16 4.59
C PRO A 12 13.40 -6.30 4.57
N PHE A 13 13.96 -7.03 3.60
CA PHE A 13 15.35 -7.42 3.55
C PHE A 13 16.07 -6.88 2.31
N TYR A 14 15.42 -6.83 1.15
CA TYR A 14 16.04 -6.41 -0.09
C TYR A 14 15.03 -5.87 -1.12
N PHE A 15 15.59 -5.21 -2.14
CA PHE A 15 14.86 -4.80 -3.33
C PHE A 15 15.00 -5.85 -4.44
N LEU A 16 13.87 -6.21 -5.06
CA LEU A 16 13.82 -7.10 -6.22
C LEU A 16 13.44 -6.33 -7.49
N PRO A 17 14.34 -6.22 -8.48
CA PRO A 17 14.01 -5.56 -9.74
C PRO A 17 13.08 -6.43 -10.59
N THR A 18 12.10 -5.80 -11.23
CA THR A 18 11.12 -6.48 -12.12
C THR A 18 11.44 -6.34 -13.60
N MET A 19 12.17 -5.28 -13.97
CA MET A 19 12.50 -4.97 -15.36
C MET A 19 13.59 -5.89 -15.92
N ASP A 20 13.55 -6.06 -17.24
CA ASP A 20 14.56 -6.81 -17.99
C ASP A 20 15.68 -5.88 -18.48
N PRO A 21 16.92 -6.39 -18.68
CA PRO A 21 18.02 -5.60 -19.21
C PRO A 21 17.66 -4.98 -20.58
N PRO A 22 18.15 -3.77 -20.90
CA PRO A 22 19.12 -2.95 -20.16
C PRO A 22 18.50 -2.08 -19.06
N ASN A 23 17.17 -2.01 -18.98
CA ASN A 23 16.44 -1.15 -18.05
C ASN A 23 16.34 -1.77 -16.65
N ARG A 24 17.10 -2.81 -16.33
CA ARG A 24 17.07 -3.43 -14.99
C ARG A 24 17.87 -2.57 -14.01
N VAL A 25 17.27 -2.24 -12.86
CA VAL A 25 18.02 -1.63 -11.75
C VAL A 25 19.06 -2.63 -11.24
N PRO A 26 20.35 -2.26 -11.13
CA PRO A 26 21.39 -3.15 -10.61
C PRO A 26 21.09 -3.66 -9.20
N ASN A 27 21.43 -4.92 -8.95
CA ASN A 27 21.30 -5.51 -7.61
C ASN A 27 22.11 -4.71 -6.57
N GLY A 28 21.55 -4.54 -5.38
CA GLY A 28 22.20 -3.80 -4.28
C GLY A 28 22.16 -2.28 -4.41
N ARG A 29 21.63 -1.72 -5.51
CA ARG A 29 21.52 -0.26 -5.67
C ARG A 29 20.62 0.38 -4.62
N PHE A 30 19.50 -0.26 -4.31
CA PHE A 30 18.61 0.15 -3.24
C PHE A 30 18.92 -0.68 -2.01
N SER A 31 20.04 -0.36 -1.35
CA SER A 31 20.30 -0.86 -0.01
C SER A 31 19.36 -0.13 0.95
N LEU A 32 18.57 -0.90 1.71
CA LEU A 32 17.82 -0.35 2.84
C LEU A 32 18.75 0.08 4.00
N CYS A 33 20.05 -0.24 3.87
CA CYS A 33 21.12 0.05 4.81
C CYS A 33 22.21 0.89 4.10
N PRO A 34 22.09 2.23 4.03
CA PRO A 34 22.99 3.07 3.22
C PRO A 34 24.37 3.29 3.85
N ASP A 35 24.48 3.28 5.18
CA ASP A 35 25.71 3.70 5.86
C ASP A 35 26.79 2.60 5.92
N GLY A 36 26.55 1.41 5.36
CA GLY A 36 27.52 0.30 5.36
C GLY A 36 27.83 -0.30 6.75
N GLU A 37 27.40 0.35 7.83
CA GLU A 37 27.25 -0.27 9.13
C GLU A 37 26.12 -1.28 9.03
N ASP A 38 26.41 -2.53 9.38
CA ASP A 38 25.45 -3.62 9.45
C ASP A 38 24.45 -3.30 10.57
N TRP A 39 23.49 -2.42 10.27
CA TRP A 39 22.61 -1.78 11.25
C TRP A 39 21.59 -2.75 11.88
N GLY A 40 21.73 -4.06 11.65
CA GLY A 40 21.00 -5.13 12.35
C GLY A 40 19.53 -4.78 12.60
N GLY A 41 18.65 -5.03 11.64
CA GLY A 41 17.24 -4.70 11.83
C GLY A 41 16.32 -5.12 10.70
N ILE A 42 15.03 -5.16 11.04
CA ILE A 42 13.93 -5.37 10.09
C ILE A 42 13.47 -4.00 9.62
N PHE A 43 13.63 -3.73 8.33
CA PHE A 43 13.07 -2.55 7.68
C PHE A 43 11.66 -2.89 7.23
N MET A 44 10.66 -2.11 7.61
CA MET A 44 9.28 -2.36 7.20
C MET A 44 8.86 -1.27 6.23
N PRO A 45 8.94 -1.50 4.91
CA PRO A 45 8.38 -0.57 3.94
C PRO A 45 6.90 -0.37 4.22
N MET A 46 6.40 0.86 4.10
CA MET A 46 4.99 1.19 4.33
C MET A 46 4.30 1.61 3.03
N GLY A 47 5.06 2.17 2.09
CA GLY A 47 4.59 2.55 0.77
C GLY A 47 5.62 3.39 0.03
N SER A 48 5.43 3.56 -1.28
CA SER A 48 6.26 4.44 -2.09
C SER A 48 5.40 5.27 -3.04
N ARG A 49 5.75 6.54 -3.23
CA ARG A 49 5.13 7.46 -4.20
C ARG A 49 6.10 8.55 -4.58
N HIS A 50 5.98 9.08 -5.79
CA HIS A 50 6.78 10.22 -6.26
C HIS A 50 8.30 10.02 -6.09
N GLY A 51 8.78 8.78 -6.30
CA GLY A 51 10.19 8.39 -6.12
C GLY A 51 10.67 8.28 -4.67
N LEU A 52 9.81 8.52 -3.69
CA LEU A 52 10.11 8.39 -2.27
C LEU A 52 9.62 7.05 -1.72
N LEU A 53 10.37 6.50 -0.78
CA LEU A 53 10.04 5.29 -0.04
C LEU A 53 9.90 5.62 1.45
N LEU A 54 8.75 5.27 2.04
CA LEU A 54 8.53 5.35 3.48
C LEU A 54 8.85 4.01 4.12
N ILE A 55 9.73 4.02 5.12
CA ILE A 55 10.20 2.84 5.84
C ILE A 55 10.07 3.08 7.33
N PHE A 56 9.60 2.09 8.07
CA PHE A 56 9.76 2.05 9.51
C PHE A 56 10.94 1.16 9.89
N HIS A 57 11.89 1.73 10.64
CA HIS A 57 13.05 1.01 11.13
C HIS A 57 12.75 0.44 12.52
N LEU A 58 12.46 -0.87 12.59
CA LEU A 58 11.97 -1.51 13.82
C LEU A 58 12.93 -1.34 15.01
N SER A 59 14.23 -1.64 14.84
CA SER A 59 15.21 -1.60 15.94
C SER A 59 15.42 -0.20 16.54
N ARG A 60 15.28 0.85 15.73
CA ARG A 60 15.52 2.24 16.13
C ARG A 60 14.23 3.00 16.47
N LYS A 61 13.07 2.40 16.18
CA LYS A 61 11.75 3.00 16.40
C LYS A 61 11.62 4.38 15.76
N LEU A 62 12.08 4.52 14.52
CA LEU A 62 11.99 5.75 13.75
C LEU A 62 11.48 5.50 12.33
N LEU A 63 10.98 6.55 11.71
CA LEU A 63 10.54 6.53 10.32
C LEU A 63 11.62 7.14 9.42
N LEU A 64 11.80 6.56 8.26
CA LEU A 64 12.70 7.01 7.22
C LEU A 64 11.91 7.34 5.96
N VAL A 65 12.14 8.51 5.41
CA VAL A 65 11.77 8.83 4.03
C VAL A 65 13.04 8.84 3.22
N SER A 66 13.20 7.84 2.36
CA SER A 66 14.37 7.69 1.50
C SER A 66 14.00 8.07 0.07
N ASP A 67 14.89 8.80 -0.61
CA ASP A 67 14.97 8.84 -2.05
C ASP A 67 16.01 7.79 -2.48
N PRO A 68 15.61 6.61 -3.00
CA PRO A 68 16.54 5.54 -3.30
C PRO A 68 17.55 5.88 -4.41
N PHE A 69 17.33 6.97 -5.16
CA PHE A 69 18.23 7.39 -6.24
C PHE A 69 19.23 8.45 -5.81
N ASN A 70 18.81 9.37 -4.93
CA ASN A 70 19.65 10.49 -4.49
C ASN A 70 20.43 10.20 -3.19
N VAL A 71 20.28 8.99 -2.62
CA VAL A 71 20.87 8.59 -1.31
C VAL A 71 20.39 9.49 -0.15
N ASP A 72 19.43 10.37 -0.42
CA ASP A 72 18.90 11.30 0.56
C ASP A 72 17.92 10.57 1.48
N GLN A 73 18.09 10.79 2.79
CA GLN A 73 17.31 10.13 3.82
C GLN A 73 16.91 11.11 4.92
N HIS A 74 15.61 11.23 5.10
CA HIS A 74 15.04 12.04 6.15
C HIS A 74 14.59 11.15 7.31
N ARG A 75 15.15 11.41 8.49
CA ARG A 75 14.80 10.72 9.73
C ARG A 75 13.67 11.47 10.41
N LEU A 76 12.55 10.79 10.61
CA LEU A 76 11.37 11.34 11.26
C LEU A 76 11.17 10.66 12.60
N ALA A 77 11.00 11.47 13.66
CA ALA A 77 10.53 10.96 14.94
C ALA A 77 9.11 10.39 14.78
N VAL A 78 8.80 9.35 15.52
CA VAL A 78 7.44 8.81 15.59
C VAL A 78 6.55 9.82 16.31
N PRO A 79 5.36 10.16 15.76
CA PRO A 79 4.52 11.16 16.39
C PRO A 79 3.87 10.66 17.69
N PRO A 80 3.44 11.57 18.58
CA PRO A 80 2.71 11.21 19.79
C PRO A 80 1.41 10.44 19.47
N GLY A 81 1.13 9.39 20.24
CA GLY A 81 -0.03 8.51 20.03
C GLY A 81 0.24 7.33 19.09
N PHE A 82 1.44 7.24 18.49
CA PHE A 82 1.83 6.12 17.65
C PHE A 82 2.82 5.22 18.38
N ASP A 83 2.39 3.99 18.66
CA ASP A 83 3.26 2.93 19.16
C ASP A 83 3.33 1.82 18.10
N LEU A 84 4.30 1.97 17.19
CA LEU A 84 4.51 1.09 16.04
C LEU A 84 4.88 -0.37 16.42
N GLU A 85 5.19 -0.63 17.69
CA GLU A 85 5.44 -2.00 18.19
C GLU A 85 4.17 -2.66 18.74
N LYS A 86 3.24 -1.87 19.27
CA LYS A 86 2.04 -2.39 19.93
C LYS A 86 0.80 -2.42 19.03
N ALA A 87 0.69 -1.46 18.11
CA ALA A 87 -0.44 -1.31 17.21
C ALA A 87 0.02 -1.39 15.74
N PRO A 88 -0.76 -2.03 14.85
CA PRO A 88 -0.48 -1.95 13.42
C PRO A 88 -0.62 -0.50 12.95
N VAL A 89 0.32 -0.07 12.11
CA VAL A 89 0.35 1.27 11.53
C VAL A 89 0.49 1.14 10.03
N SER A 90 -0.21 2.01 9.30
CA SER A 90 0.04 2.21 7.87
C SER A 90 0.44 3.64 7.61
N GLY A 91 1.06 3.86 6.45
CA GLY A 91 1.54 5.17 6.10
C GLY A 91 1.68 5.36 4.61
N ALA A 92 1.75 6.62 4.22
CA ALA A 92 1.96 7.06 2.86
C ALA A 92 2.90 8.26 2.86
N VAL A 93 3.88 8.25 1.98
CA VAL A 93 4.66 9.43 1.61
C VAL A 93 4.15 9.96 0.28
N PHE A 94 4.20 11.27 0.07
CA PHE A 94 3.92 11.89 -1.22
C PHE A 94 4.53 13.30 -1.30
N ARG A 95 4.56 13.85 -2.50
CA ARG A 95 4.92 15.25 -2.78
C ARG A 95 3.68 15.97 -3.30
N ALA A 96 3.59 17.27 -3.02
CA ALA A 96 2.60 18.12 -3.68
C ALA A 96 2.89 18.20 -5.18
N ALA A 97 1.87 18.47 -6.00
CA ALA A 97 2.04 18.56 -7.44
C ALA A 97 3.06 19.67 -7.81
N GLY A 98 4.10 19.30 -8.56
CA GLY A 98 5.16 20.22 -8.97
C GLY A 98 6.24 20.49 -7.90
N ASP A 99 6.09 19.96 -6.69
CA ASP A 99 7.12 20.07 -5.66
C ASP A 99 8.14 18.95 -5.78
N ILE A 100 9.42 19.32 -5.87
CA ILE A 100 10.55 18.39 -5.95
C ILE A 100 11.36 18.35 -4.66
N ARG A 101 11.13 19.28 -3.74
CA ARG A 101 11.90 19.43 -2.49
C ARG A 101 11.10 18.92 -1.32
N HIS A 102 9.89 19.42 -1.14
CA HIS A 102 9.08 19.06 0.01
C HIS A 102 8.25 17.81 -0.26
N PHE A 103 8.08 17.07 0.82
CA PHE A 103 7.23 15.90 0.93
C PHE A 103 6.40 15.97 2.22
N GLN A 104 5.34 15.19 2.23
CA GLN A 104 4.50 14.95 3.38
C GLN A 104 4.41 13.45 3.66
N VAL A 105 4.18 13.11 4.93
CA VAL A 105 3.91 11.73 5.36
C VAL A 105 2.61 11.71 6.13
N VAL A 106 1.68 10.85 5.73
CA VAL A 106 0.48 10.54 6.49
C VAL A 106 0.72 9.20 7.18
N LEU A 107 0.52 9.15 8.49
CA LEU A 107 0.45 7.90 9.25
C LEU A 107 -0.95 7.71 9.79
N VAL A 108 -1.38 6.44 9.83
CA VAL A 108 -2.66 6.03 10.39
C VAL A 108 -2.45 4.85 11.33
N THR A 109 -3.11 4.89 12.47
CA THR A 109 -3.15 3.79 13.45
C THR A 109 -4.49 3.80 14.16
N THR A 110 -4.79 2.74 14.89
CA THR A 110 -5.90 2.76 15.85
C THR A 110 -5.43 3.14 17.24
N GLU A 111 -6.29 3.85 17.95
CA GLU A 111 -6.16 4.18 19.35
C GLU A 111 -7.42 3.73 20.09
N THR A 112 -7.26 3.12 21.25
CA THR A 112 -8.37 2.70 22.12
C THR A 112 -8.27 3.49 23.42
N ASP A 113 -9.34 4.19 23.78
CA ASP A 113 -9.38 4.94 25.03
C ASP A 113 -9.62 4.04 26.26
N GLU A 114 -9.57 4.62 27.47
CA GLU A 114 -9.83 3.89 28.72
C GLU A 114 -11.23 3.27 28.78
N GLN A 115 -12.20 3.93 28.13
CA GLN A 115 -13.59 3.50 28.01
C GLN A 115 -13.80 2.46 26.91
N GLN A 116 -12.70 2.03 26.27
CA GLN A 116 -12.62 1.03 25.22
C GLN A 116 -13.32 1.41 23.90
N HIS A 117 -13.44 2.72 23.62
CA HIS A 117 -13.79 3.18 22.30
C HIS A 117 -12.55 3.17 21.41
N THR A 118 -12.61 2.38 20.33
CA THR A 118 -11.56 2.37 19.31
C THR A 118 -11.86 3.43 18.25
N ARG A 119 -10.87 4.27 17.96
CA ARG A 119 -10.89 5.24 16.87
C ARG A 119 -9.69 5.05 15.97
N VAL A 120 -9.80 5.44 14.71
CA VAL A 120 -8.64 5.61 13.85
C VAL A 120 -8.11 7.03 14.07
N ILE A 121 -6.80 7.15 14.25
CA ILE A 121 -6.11 8.43 14.29
C ILE A 121 -5.17 8.54 13.09
N ALA A 122 -5.00 9.76 12.61
CA ALA A 122 -4.07 10.11 11.57
C ALA A 122 -3.24 11.33 11.98
N ARG A 123 -1.99 11.38 11.51
CA ARG A 123 -1.14 12.56 11.63
C ARG A 123 -0.39 12.79 10.33
N VAL A 124 -0.14 14.06 10.04
CA VAL A 124 0.56 14.51 8.84
C VAL A 124 1.87 15.16 9.23
N TYR A 125 2.98 14.64 8.71
CA TYR A 125 4.28 15.29 8.77
C TYR A 125 4.45 16.19 7.54
N SER A 126 5.02 17.38 7.73
CA SER A 126 5.50 18.22 6.63
C SER A 126 7.01 18.41 6.75
N SER A 127 7.72 18.11 5.66
CA SER A 127 9.16 18.39 5.56
C SER A 127 9.48 19.89 5.51
N GLU A 128 8.52 20.73 5.15
CA GLU A 128 8.70 22.20 5.15
C GLU A 128 8.78 22.74 6.59
N THR A 129 7.89 22.27 7.46
CA THR A 129 7.87 22.68 8.88
C THR A 129 8.76 21.81 9.76
N GLY A 130 9.19 20.66 9.26
CA GLY A 130 10.00 19.70 9.99
C GLY A 130 9.24 18.98 11.12
N GLY A 131 7.90 19.03 11.12
CA GLY A 131 7.09 18.59 12.25
C GLY A 131 5.81 17.87 11.87
N TRP A 132 5.26 17.15 12.86
CA TRP A 132 3.93 16.54 12.79
C TRP A 132 2.87 17.57 13.14
N GLY A 133 1.80 17.61 12.36
CA GLY A 133 0.61 18.38 12.65
C GLY A 133 -0.28 17.75 13.73
N ASP A 134 -1.47 18.32 13.84
CA ASP A 134 -2.48 17.92 14.82
C ASP A 134 -2.99 16.49 14.59
N CYS A 135 -3.53 15.90 15.65
CA CYS A 135 -4.15 14.59 15.59
C CYS A 135 -5.54 14.70 14.97
N ILE A 136 -5.74 13.99 13.85
CA ILE A 136 -7.03 13.86 13.18
C ILE A 136 -7.61 12.51 13.58
N SER A 137 -8.90 12.41 13.87
CA SER A 137 -9.50 11.15 14.28
C SER A 137 -10.91 10.95 13.77
N THR A 138 -11.30 9.68 13.60
CA THR A 138 -12.68 9.28 13.30
C THR A 138 -13.02 8.04 14.13
N PRO A 139 -14.26 7.93 14.64
CA PRO A 139 -14.70 6.70 15.30
C PRO A 139 -14.72 5.54 14.31
N LEU A 140 -14.40 4.33 14.78
CA LEU A 140 -14.66 3.10 14.03
C LEU A 140 -16.11 2.67 14.25
N PRO A 141 -16.81 2.17 13.22
CA PRO A 141 -18.15 1.59 13.40
C PRO A 141 -18.06 0.42 14.38
N SER A 142 -18.61 0.57 15.59
CA SER A 142 -18.52 -0.43 16.65
C SER A 142 -19.27 -1.71 16.26
N LYS A 143 -18.59 -2.87 16.24
CA LYS A 143 -19.31 -4.15 16.20
C LYS A 143 -19.00 -5.17 17.30
N LEU A 144 -17.85 -5.21 18.00
CA LEU A 144 -17.59 -6.05 19.21
C LEU A 144 -16.15 -5.78 19.77
N PRO A 145 -15.68 -6.38 20.90
CA PRO A 145 -15.05 -5.64 22.00
C PRO A 145 -13.52 -5.39 21.89
N THR A 146 -13.16 -4.12 22.11
CA THR A 146 -12.20 -3.60 23.12
C THR A 146 -10.71 -4.00 23.13
N LYS A 147 -10.21 -4.95 22.33
CA LYS A 147 -8.75 -5.18 22.20
C LYS A 147 -8.31 -5.50 20.77
N SER A 148 -9.00 -4.95 19.79
CA SER A 148 -8.74 -5.22 18.38
C SER A 148 -7.48 -4.55 17.86
N ARG A 149 -6.56 -5.35 17.34
CA ARG A 149 -5.50 -4.87 16.45
C ARG A 149 -6.13 -4.75 15.06
N VAL A 150 -6.29 -3.51 14.58
CA VAL A 150 -6.78 -3.28 13.22
C VAL A 150 -5.60 -3.29 12.26
N ASP A 151 -5.62 -4.20 11.30
CA ASP A 151 -4.65 -4.21 10.22
C ASP A 151 -5.08 -3.34 9.05
N PHE A 152 -4.09 -2.87 8.30
CA PHE A 152 -4.27 -2.06 7.10
C PHE A 152 -3.69 -2.77 5.87
N THR A 153 -4.30 -2.55 4.71
CA THR A 153 -3.67 -2.93 3.43
C THR A 153 -2.64 -1.89 2.97
N ILE A 154 -2.03 -2.11 1.79
CA ILE A 154 -1.27 -1.07 1.11
C ILE A 154 -2.26 0.03 0.72
N GLY A 155 -1.93 1.27 1.10
CA GLY A 155 -2.76 2.43 0.79
C GLY A 155 -2.67 2.81 -0.68
N VAL A 156 -3.76 3.33 -1.23
CA VAL A 156 -3.85 3.81 -2.62
C VAL A 156 -4.35 5.25 -2.66
N LEU A 157 -3.73 6.07 -3.51
CA LEU A 157 -4.17 7.44 -3.77
C LEU A 157 -5.18 7.45 -4.92
N VAL A 158 -6.39 7.93 -4.64
CA VAL A 158 -7.44 8.14 -5.65
C VAL A 158 -7.92 9.58 -5.55
N GLY A 159 -7.71 10.36 -6.60
CA GLY A 159 -7.94 11.80 -6.56
C GLY A 159 -7.03 12.47 -5.53
N HIS A 160 -7.63 13.15 -4.55
CA HIS A 160 -6.94 13.80 -3.44
C HIS A 160 -7.04 13.01 -2.12
N CYS A 161 -7.52 11.76 -2.17
CA CYS A 161 -7.75 10.95 -0.98
C CYS A 161 -6.87 9.69 -0.96
N LEU A 162 -6.28 9.39 0.18
CA LEU A 162 -5.63 8.12 0.44
C LEU A 162 -6.65 7.14 1.04
N TYR A 163 -6.60 5.89 0.57
CA TYR A 163 -7.52 4.86 0.98
C TYR A 163 -6.79 3.60 1.45
N TRP A 164 -7.26 3.03 2.56
CA TRP A 164 -6.80 1.75 3.10
C TRP A 164 -7.99 0.86 3.47
N LEU A 165 -7.85 -0.45 3.32
CA LEU A 165 -8.80 -1.38 3.93
C LEU A 165 -8.48 -1.58 5.41
N LEU A 166 -9.52 -1.80 6.20
CA LEU A 166 -9.48 -2.01 7.64
C LEU A 166 -9.99 -3.41 7.98
N ASN A 167 -9.29 -4.14 8.84
CA ASN A 167 -9.72 -5.45 9.37
C ASN A 167 -9.42 -5.58 10.86
N ASP A 168 -10.41 -5.95 11.65
CA ASP A 168 -10.28 -6.33 13.06
C ASP A 168 -9.72 -7.75 13.21
N ARG A 169 -8.48 -7.86 13.71
CA ARG A 169 -7.80 -9.14 13.97
C ARG A 169 -8.27 -9.87 15.24
N SER A 170 -9.13 -9.27 16.07
CA SER A 170 -9.59 -9.86 17.34
C SER A 170 -10.85 -10.70 17.23
N ALA A 171 -11.60 -10.55 16.13
CA ALA A 171 -12.73 -11.42 15.87
C ALA A 171 -12.25 -12.83 15.53
N THR A 172 -13.02 -13.85 15.91
CA THR A 172 -12.84 -15.25 15.44
C THR A 172 -13.05 -15.41 13.93
N SER A 173 -13.26 -14.30 13.22
CA SER A 173 -13.46 -14.17 11.79
C SER A 173 -12.77 -12.89 11.34
N ASP A 174 -11.72 -13.00 10.50
CA ASP A 174 -11.06 -11.86 9.83
C ASP A 174 -12.04 -11.15 8.88
N ILE A 175 -12.90 -10.27 9.40
CA ILE A 175 -13.92 -9.56 8.63
C ILE A 175 -13.39 -8.19 8.21
N LEU A 176 -13.41 -7.94 6.90
CA LEU A 176 -13.18 -6.62 6.34
C LEU A 176 -14.23 -5.62 6.84
N ASP A 177 -13.82 -4.67 7.67
CA ASP A 177 -14.70 -3.77 8.42
C ASP A 177 -15.07 -2.50 7.65
N GLY A 178 -14.17 -2.01 6.81
CA GLY A 178 -14.37 -0.75 6.11
C GLY A 178 -13.18 -0.32 5.27
N ILE A 179 -13.35 0.85 4.67
CA ILE A 179 -12.32 1.55 3.91
C ILE A 179 -12.05 2.86 4.64
N LEU A 180 -10.84 3.03 5.14
CA LEU A 180 -10.38 4.31 5.64
C LEU A 180 -10.15 5.25 4.48
N GLU A 181 -10.68 6.47 4.58
CA GLU A 181 -10.42 7.58 3.67
C GLU A 181 -9.71 8.68 4.45
N PHE A 182 -8.59 9.17 3.91
CA PHE A 182 -7.93 10.38 4.38
C PHE A 182 -7.87 11.39 3.23
N ASP A 183 -8.60 12.48 3.36
CA ASP A 183 -8.60 13.60 2.43
C ASP A 183 -7.35 14.47 2.67
N LEU A 184 -6.47 14.54 1.67
CA LEU A 184 -5.20 15.26 1.78
C LEU A 184 -5.37 16.78 1.85
N GLU A 185 -6.37 17.33 1.18
CA GLU A 185 -6.60 18.78 1.09
C GLU A 185 -7.28 19.29 2.35
N ARG A 186 -8.34 18.60 2.78
CA ARG A 186 -9.15 18.99 3.94
C ARG A 186 -8.60 18.44 5.25
N GLN A 187 -7.69 17.47 5.18
CA GLN A 187 -7.15 16.74 6.33
C GLN A 187 -8.27 16.14 7.20
N ILE A 188 -9.22 15.49 6.53
CA ILE A 188 -10.37 14.82 7.16
C ILE A 188 -10.21 13.32 7.04
N LEU A 189 -10.55 12.62 8.11
CA LEU A 189 -10.56 11.17 8.18
C LEU A 189 -12.00 10.65 8.25
N ALA A 190 -12.31 9.65 7.44
CA ALA A 190 -13.62 9.02 7.39
C ALA A 190 -13.52 7.51 7.16
N VAL A 191 -14.57 6.76 7.52
CA VAL A 191 -14.67 5.33 7.23
C VAL A 191 -15.85 5.11 6.28
N LYS A 192 -15.57 4.54 5.11
CA LYS A 192 -16.55 4.16 4.10
C LYS A 192 -16.88 2.66 4.18
N PRO A 193 -18.11 2.27 3.77
CA PRO A 193 -18.47 0.86 3.68
C PRO A 193 -17.81 0.18 2.47
N VAL A 194 -17.45 -1.09 2.65
CA VAL A 194 -17.06 -2.02 1.58
C VAL A 194 -18.29 -2.60 0.88
N PRO A 195 -18.19 -3.17 -0.34
CA PRO A 195 -19.29 -3.81 -1.04
C PRO A 195 -20.05 -4.82 -0.14
N VAL A 196 -21.38 -4.81 -0.22
CA VAL A 196 -22.25 -5.64 0.65
C VAL A 196 -22.29 -7.09 0.15
N ASP A 197 -22.21 -7.29 -1.16
CA ASP A 197 -22.42 -8.59 -1.82
C ASP A 197 -21.18 -9.50 -1.84
N ILE A 198 -20.11 -9.11 -1.15
CA ILE A 198 -18.84 -9.84 -1.13
C ILE A 198 -18.63 -10.52 0.23
N PRO A 199 -18.22 -11.81 0.26
CA PRO A 199 -17.79 -12.46 1.49
C PRO A 199 -16.56 -11.73 2.07
N LYS A 200 -16.75 -11.03 3.18
CA LYS A 200 -15.73 -10.14 3.79
C LYS A 200 -14.63 -10.89 4.55
N LYS A 201 -14.34 -12.14 4.22
CA LYS A 201 -13.40 -12.99 4.96
C LYS A 201 -11.98 -12.82 4.42
N ASN A 202 -10.98 -12.84 5.30
CA ASN A 202 -9.56 -12.83 4.94
C ASN A 202 -9.13 -11.58 4.14
N MET A 203 -8.62 -10.58 4.86
CA MET A 203 -8.18 -9.31 4.28
C MET A 203 -7.17 -9.46 3.13
N CYS A 204 -6.37 -10.54 3.08
CA CYS A 204 -5.39 -10.73 2.01
C CYS A 204 -6.02 -11.10 0.65
N GLN A 205 -7.34 -11.25 0.57
CA GLN A 205 -8.09 -11.36 -0.69
C GLN A 205 -8.52 -10.00 -1.25
N PHE A 206 -8.28 -8.91 -0.52
CA PHE A 206 -8.77 -7.59 -0.87
C PHE A 206 -7.65 -6.56 -1.03
N GLN A 207 -7.86 -5.62 -1.94
CA GLN A 207 -6.98 -4.48 -2.15
C GLN A 207 -7.78 -3.30 -2.69
N VAL A 208 -7.60 -2.11 -2.14
CA VAL A 208 -8.10 -0.88 -2.78
C VAL A 208 -7.29 -0.63 -4.05
N MET A 209 -7.94 -0.17 -5.09
CA MET A 209 -7.32 0.15 -6.36
C MET A 209 -7.96 1.40 -6.96
N ARG A 210 -7.29 1.97 -7.97
CA ARG A 210 -7.93 2.96 -8.83
C ARG A 210 -8.77 2.22 -9.87
N ALA A 211 -10.08 2.42 -9.84
CA ALA A 211 -10.99 1.81 -10.80
C ALA A 211 -10.83 2.42 -12.20
N GLU A 212 -11.34 1.71 -13.21
CA GLU A 212 -11.56 2.28 -14.55
C GLU A 212 -12.41 3.56 -14.43
N GLY A 213 -12.03 4.62 -15.16
CA GLY A 213 -12.60 5.96 -14.98
C GLY A 213 -11.96 6.79 -13.87
N GLY A 214 -11.04 6.19 -13.09
CA GLY A 214 -10.17 6.89 -12.15
C GLY A 214 -10.76 7.10 -10.75
N GLY A 215 -11.93 6.55 -10.47
CA GLY A 215 -12.57 6.56 -9.15
C GLY A 215 -12.06 5.48 -8.20
N LEU A 216 -12.69 5.40 -7.03
CA LEU A 216 -12.35 4.42 -6.00
C LEU A 216 -12.79 3.01 -6.43
N GLY A 217 -11.90 2.04 -6.32
CA GLY A 217 -12.15 0.64 -6.64
C GLY A 217 -11.69 -0.32 -5.55
N ILE A 218 -12.24 -1.53 -5.57
CA ILE A 218 -11.79 -2.67 -4.78
C ILE A 218 -11.55 -3.86 -5.70
N LEU A 219 -10.37 -4.45 -5.57
CA LEU A 219 -10.08 -5.79 -6.06
C LEU A 219 -10.45 -6.80 -4.96
N PHE A 220 -11.24 -7.80 -5.32
CA PHE A 220 -11.58 -8.94 -4.47
C PHE A 220 -11.23 -10.26 -5.17
N LEU A 221 -10.49 -11.12 -4.49
CA LEU A 221 -10.21 -12.49 -4.94
C LEU A 221 -11.28 -13.45 -4.43
N SER A 222 -12.14 -13.91 -5.33
CA SER A 222 -13.09 -14.99 -5.09
C SER A 222 -12.53 -16.30 -5.63
N ASN A 223 -11.92 -17.10 -4.77
CA ASN A 223 -11.18 -18.31 -5.17
C ASN A 223 -10.07 -17.97 -6.19
N PHE A 224 -10.24 -18.42 -7.44
CA PHE A 224 -9.34 -18.13 -8.55
C PHE A 224 -9.87 -17.06 -9.50
N SER A 225 -10.84 -16.26 -9.08
CA SER A 225 -11.36 -15.14 -9.86
C SER A 225 -11.05 -13.80 -9.19
N ALA A 226 -10.55 -12.83 -9.96
CA ALA A 226 -10.44 -11.45 -9.55
C ALA A 226 -11.71 -10.68 -9.94
N GLN A 227 -12.44 -10.16 -8.95
CA GLN A 227 -13.56 -9.26 -9.15
C GLN A 227 -13.12 -7.83 -8.90
N LEU A 228 -13.35 -6.97 -9.89
CA LEU A 228 -12.99 -5.56 -9.88
C LEU A 228 -14.26 -4.74 -9.68
N TRP A 229 -14.43 -4.25 -8.46
CA TRP A 229 -15.55 -3.41 -8.05
C TRP A 229 -15.16 -1.95 -8.14
N LYS A 230 -16.10 -1.10 -8.53
CA LYS A 230 -15.93 0.34 -8.61
C LYS A 230 -17.05 1.05 -7.89
N MET A 231 -16.72 2.18 -7.29
CA MET A 231 -17.70 3.08 -6.71
C MET A 231 -18.23 3.99 -7.82
N GLU A 232 -19.54 3.93 -8.06
CA GLU A 232 -20.24 4.82 -9.00
C GLU A 232 -21.22 5.70 -8.24
N THR A 233 -21.44 6.89 -8.78
CA THR A 233 -22.43 7.84 -8.27
C THR A 233 -23.56 7.92 -9.28
N ASP A 234 -24.80 7.67 -8.84
CA ASP A 234 -25.97 7.79 -9.70
C ASP A 234 -26.36 9.25 -9.97
N SER A 235 -27.43 9.45 -10.76
CA SER A 235 -27.94 10.79 -11.08
C SER A 235 -28.40 11.59 -9.87
N ASP A 236 -28.74 10.91 -8.77
CA ASP A 236 -29.22 11.51 -7.53
C ASP A 236 -28.06 11.82 -6.56
N GLY A 237 -26.82 11.52 -6.96
CA GLY A 237 -25.63 11.77 -6.16
C GLY A 237 -25.31 10.67 -5.14
N VAL A 238 -26.00 9.53 -5.20
CA VAL A 238 -25.79 8.42 -4.26
C VAL A 238 -24.66 7.52 -4.75
N ALA A 239 -23.65 7.33 -3.90
CA ALA A 239 -22.53 6.45 -4.20
C ALA A 239 -22.87 4.99 -3.88
N SER A 240 -22.67 4.08 -4.83
CA SER A 240 -22.89 2.65 -4.68
C SER A 240 -21.77 1.83 -5.31
N TRP A 241 -21.61 0.58 -4.87
CA TRP A 241 -20.62 -0.35 -5.40
C TRP A 241 -21.21 -1.14 -6.55
N VAL A 242 -20.52 -1.16 -7.69
CA VAL A 242 -20.89 -1.91 -8.88
C VAL A 242 -19.74 -2.84 -9.27
N LEU A 243 -20.08 -4.10 -9.58
CA LEU A 243 -19.12 -5.03 -10.17
C LEU A 243 -18.82 -4.59 -11.60
N GLY A 244 -17.60 -4.15 -11.87
CA GLY A 244 -17.18 -3.71 -13.19
C GLY A 244 -16.72 -4.87 -14.07
N ARG A 245 -15.79 -5.69 -13.56
CA ARG A 245 -15.16 -6.77 -14.34
C ARG A 245 -14.83 -7.97 -13.46
N THR A 246 -14.92 -9.17 -14.04
CA THR A 246 -14.41 -10.40 -13.43
C THR A 246 -13.36 -11.02 -14.35
N VAL A 247 -12.26 -11.51 -13.77
CA VAL A 247 -11.16 -12.16 -14.48
C VAL A 247 -10.93 -13.54 -13.89
N GLU A 248 -10.98 -14.58 -14.71
CA GLU A 248 -10.67 -15.97 -14.34
C GLU A 248 -9.15 -16.17 -14.32
N LEU A 249 -8.53 -16.09 -13.13
CA LEU A 249 -7.09 -16.11 -12.95
C LEU A 249 -6.50 -17.51 -13.12
N ASP A 250 -7.25 -18.56 -12.80
CA ASP A 250 -6.90 -19.95 -13.06
C ASP A 250 -6.64 -20.19 -14.55
N LYS A 251 -7.54 -19.69 -15.42
CA LYS A 251 -7.38 -19.80 -16.88
C LYS A 251 -6.28 -18.88 -17.39
N LEU A 252 -6.17 -17.67 -16.86
CA LEU A 252 -5.15 -16.70 -17.29
C LEU A 252 -3.73 -17.19 -16.96
N LEU A 253 -3.53 -17.75 -15.78
CA LEU A 253 -2.22 -18.17 -15.27
C LEU A 253 -1.96 -19.67 -15.46
N SER A 254 -2.91 -20.42 -16.01
CA SER A 254 -2.88 -21.89 -16.12
C SER A 254 -2.60 -22.58 -14.77
N LEU A 255 -3.35 -22.20 -13.73
CA LEU A 255 -3.20 -22.75 -12.38
C LEU A 255 -3.83 -24.13 -12.26
N ASN A 256 -3.29 -24.95 -11.34
CA ASN A 256 -3.87 -26.25 -11.02
C ASN A 256 -4.86 -26.10 -9.85
N THR A 257 -6.15 -26.04 -10.16
CA THR A 257 -7.21 -25.85 -9.16
C THR A 257 -7.47 -27.07 -8.29
N GLU A 258 -6.92 -28.24 -8.63
CA GLU A 258 -7.19 -29.51 -7.92
C GLU A 258 -6.36 -29.68 -6.63
N GLU A 259 -5.24 -28.94 -6.47
CA GLU A 259 -4.27 -29.15 -5.37
C GLU A 259 -4.51 -28.28 -4.12
N GLY A 260 -5.71 -27.71 -3.94
CA GLY A 260 -5.98 -26.83 -2.80
C GLY A 260 -5.18 -25.53 -2.86
N GLU A 261 -4.78 -25.10 -4.07
CA GLU A 261 -4.14 -23.81 -4.27
C GLU A 261 -5.06 -22.68 -3.79
N SER A 262 -4.46 -21.64 -3.20
CA SER A 262 -5.16 -20.41 -2.83
C SER A 262 -4.38 -19.21 -3.35
N LEU A 263 -5.12 -18.17 -3.73
CA LEU A 263 -4.55 -16.92 -4.17
C LEU A 263 -4.61 -15.88 -3.05
N VAL A 264 -3.49 -15.19 -2.89
CA VAL A 264 -3.31 -14.16 -1.87
C VAL A 264 -2.71 -12.92 -2.53
N ILE A 265 -3.27 -11.75 -2.25
CA ILE A 265 -2.68 -10.48 -2.66
C ILE A 265 -1.51 -10.17 -1.74
N GLN A 266 -0.31 -10.05 -2.30
CA GLN A 266 0.91 -9.72 -1.58
C GLN A 266 1.36 -8.27 -1.77
N GLY A 267 0.91 -7.59 -2.82
CA GLY A 267 1.37 -6.25 -3.17
C GLY A 267 0.51 -5.60 -4.24
N PHE A 268 0.59 -4.28 -4.34
CA PHE A 268 -0.16 -3.51 -5.32
C PHE A 268 0.61 -2.26 -5.75
N ALA A 269 0.84 -2.11 -7.05
CA ALA A 269 1.50 -0.97 -7.65
C ALA A 269 0.41 -0.05 -8.21
N GLU A 270 0.18 1.07 -7.53
CA GLU A 270 -0.99 1.90 -7.76
C GLU A 270 -0.95 2.69 -9.06
N TYR A 271 0.24 3.07 -9.56
CA TYR A 271 0.31 3.92 -10.75
C TYR A 271 -0.07 3.11 -12.00
N ASN A 272 0.33 1.83 -12.08
CA ASN A 272 0.03 0.96 -13.21
C ASN A 272 -1.07 -0.07 -12.94
N ASN A 273 -1.75 -0.01 -11.79
CA ASN A 273 -2.75 -1.00 -11.36
C ASN A 273 -2.24 -2.44 -11.50
N VAL A 274 -1.01 -2.68 -11.04
CA VAL A 274 -0.37 -4.01 -11.07
C VAL A 274 -0.54 -4.69 -9.73
N VAL A 275 -1.23 -5.83 -9.71
CA VAL A 275 -1.39 -6.66 -8.51
C VAL A 275 -0.31 -7.74 -8.45
N PHE A 276 0.19 -7.99 -7.24
CA PHE A 276 1.09 -9.10 -6.94
C PHE A 276 0.30 -10.23 -6.29
N LEU A 277 0.16 -11.33 -7.01
CA LEU A 277 -0.61 -12.50 -6.60
C LEU A 277 0.31 -13.66 -6.28
N ARG A 278 0.16 -14.21 -5.08
CA ARG A 278 0.89 -15.37 -4.62
C ARG A 278 0.02 -16.63 -4.71
N THR A 279 0.59 -17.71 -5.22
CA THR A 279 0.14 -19.09 -5.00
C THR A 279 1.04 -19.78 -3.96
N HIS A 280 0.83 -21.07 -3.71
CA HIS A 280 1.72 -21.83 -2.83
C HIS A 280 3.19 -21.80 -3.29
N THR A 281 3.43 -21.81 -4.60
CA THR A 281 4.76 -22.00 -5.19
C THR A 281 5.29 -20.79 -5.97
N ASN A 282 4.42 -19.88 -6.39
CA ASN A 282 4.77 -18.83 -7.36
C ASN A 282 4.26 -17.45 -6.92
N LEU A 283 4.94 -16.41 -7.41
CA LEU A 283 4.47 -15.04 -7.36
C LEU A 283 4.23 -14.56 -8.80
N PHE A 284 3.10 -13.92 -9.04
CA PHE A 284 2.73 -13.33 -10.32
C PHE A 284 2.52 -11.84 -10.16
N THR A 285 2.91 -11.08 -11.18
CA THR A 285 2.46 -9.70 -11.37
C THR A 285 1.43 -9.70 -12.47
N ILE A 286 0.32 -8.99 -12.29
CA ILE A 286 -0.74 -8.88 -13.31
C ILE A 286 -1.13 -7.41 -13.42
N GLN A 287 -1.05 -6.85 -14.62
CA GLN A 287 -1.63 -5.55 -14.92
C GLN A 287 -3.14 -5.73 -15.15
N LEU A 288 -3.98 -5.11 -14.32
CA LEU A 288 -5.41 -5.40 -14.26
C LEU A 288 -6.19 -5.01 -15.53
N GLU A 289 -5.76 -3.97 -16.25
CA GLU A 289 -6.44 -3.53 -17.48
C GLU A 289 -6.14 -4.46 -18.66
N SER A 290 -4.85 -4.70 -18.91
CA SER A 290 -4.36 -5.44 -20.07
C SER A 290 -4.31 -6.95 -19.86
N LEU A 291 -4.40 -7.40 -18.60
CA LEU A 291 -4.18 -8.78 -18.15
C LEU A 291 -2.80 -9.36 -18.51
N GLN A 292 -1.84 -8.50 -18.89
CA GLN A 292 -0.46 -8.92 -19.04
C GLN A 292 0.10 -9.35 -17.69
N PHE A 293 0.71 -10.52 -17.66
CA PHE A 293 1.27 -11.07 -16.44
C PHE A 293 2.72 -11.52 -16.60
N LYS A 294 3.46 -11.48 -15.48
CA LYS A 294 4.82 -12.02 -15.40
C LYS A 294 4.94 -12.89 -14.15
N LYS A 295 5.49 -14.09 -14.32
CA LYS A 295 5.84 -15.00 -13.24
C LYS A 295 7.20 -14.63 -12.66
N ILE A 296 7.28 -14.50 -11.34
CA ILE A 296 8.48 -14.14 -10.58
C ILE A 296 8.93 -15.36 -9.78
N PHE A 297 10.18 -15.78 -9.99
CA PHE A 297 10.80 -16.90 -9.26
C PHE A 297 11.53 -16.41 -8.00
N ARG A 298 11.46 -17.20 -6.92
CA ARG A 298 12.08 -16.96 -5.58
C ARG A 298 11.50 -15.82 -4.73
N PRO A 299 10.21 -15.81 -4.40
CA PRO A 299 9.65 -14.88 -3.41
C PRO A 299 9.99 -15.30 -1.96
N ASN A 300 10.32 -14.33 -1.11
CA ASN A 300 10.28 -14.50 0.35
C ASN A 300 8.82 -14.65 0.81
N ILE A 301 8.49 -15.78 1.42
CA ILE A 301 7.12 -16.28 1.53
C ILE A 301 6.29 -15.52 2.57
N MET A 302 6.91 -14.77 3.49
CA MET A 302 6.24 -14.32 4.71
C MET A 302 5.78 -12.85 4.75
N THR A 303 6.04 -12.03 3.73
CA THR A 303 5.83 -10.57 3.85
C THR A 303 5.10 -9.97 2.64
N ARG A 304 4.34 -8.89 2.88
CA ARG A 304 3.83 -8.04 1.80
C ARG A 304 4.99 -7.42 1.04
N TYR A 305 4.81 -7.23 -0.25
CA TYR A 305 5.73 -6.52 -1.12
C TYR A 305 5.23 -5.10 -1.33
N HIS A 306 6.16 -4.14 -1.30
CA HIS A 306 5.88 -2.74 -1.54
C HIS A 306 6.47 -2.34 -2.90
N PRO A 307 5.63 -2.24 -3.95
CA PRO A 307 6.09 -1.87 -5.27
C PRO A 307 6.71 -0.48 -5.28
N PHE A 308 7.70 -0.31 -6.15
CA PHE A 308 8.39 0.96 -6.36
C PHE A 308 8.29 1.35 -7.83
N GLU A 309 7.50 2.39 -8.06
CA GLU A 309 7.22 2.95 -9.37
C GLU A 309 7.84 4.34 -9.44
N SER A 310 8.80 4.53 -10.35
CA SER A 310 9.47 5.81 -10.52
C SER A 310 10.08 5.91 -11.92
N VAL A 311 10.32 7.14 -12.39
CA VAL A 311 11.05 7.37 -13.64
C VAL A 311 12.51 7.57 -13.31
N TYR A 312 13.39 6.87 -14.02
CA TYR A 312 14.82 7.12 -13.95
C TYR A 312 15.44 7.09 -15.34
N ALA A 313 16.42 7.97 -15.58
CA ALA A 313 17.21 7.96 -16.81
C ALA A 313 18.59 7.38 -16.51
N ALA A 314 18.91 6.20 -17.07
CA ALA A 314 20.27 5.71 -17.11
C ALA A 314 21.05 6.48 -18.19
N VAL A 315 21.83 7.49 -17.79
CA VAL A 315 22.76 8.18 -18.69
C VAL A 315 24.18 7.90 -18.20
N ASP A 316 24.94 7.09 -18.94
CA ASP A 316 26.40 6.94 -18.77
C ASP A 316 26.91 6.80 -17.32
N GLY A 317 26.24 5.95 -16.52
CA GLY A 317 26.65 5.65 -15.14
C GLY A 317 26.27 6.71 -14.09
N PHE A 318 25.61 7.81 -14.47
CA PHE A 318 25.04 8.79 -13.54
C PHE A 318 23.53 8.97 -13.80
N LEU A 319 22.74 9.09 -12.74
CA LEU A 319 21.28 9.12 -12.83
C LEU A 319 20.74 10.50 -12.44
N PHE A 320 19.84 11.03 -13.26
CA PHE A 320 19.01 12.19 -12.92
C PHE A 320 17.54 11.77 -12.91
N ILE A 321 16.78 12.27 -11.93
CA ILE A 321 15.32 12.12 -11.87
C ILE A 321 14.70 13.31 -12.61
N TYR A 322 13.70 13.04 -13.44
CA TYR A 322 12.73 14.05 -13.86
C TYR A 322 11.39 13.67 -13.24
N SER A 323 10.78 14.59 -12.48
CA SER A 323 9.40 14.42 -12.04
C SER A 323 8.45 14.65 -13.23
N PRO A 324 7.41 13.81 -13.41
CA PRO A 324 6.28 14.17 -14.25
C PRO A 324 5.47 15.33 -13.63
#